data_AF-A0A4Y7QEL9-F1
#
_entry.id   AF-A0A4Y7QEL9-F1
#
_cell.length_a   1.000
_cell.length_b   1.000
_cell.length_c   1.000
_cell.angle_alpha   90.00
_cell.angle_beta   90.00
_cell.angle_gamma   90.00
#
_symmetry.space_group_name_H-M   'P 1'
#
loop_
_entity.id
_entity.type
_entity.pdbx_description
1 polymer ?
#
loop_
_entity_poly.entity_id
_entity_poly.type
_entity_poly.pdbx_seq_one_letter_code
_entity_poly.pdbx_strand_id
1 'polypeptide(L)'
;MRCYHESLLYFRGVHKTQPMAPSVPEGTTPPEKKKTELEELMEKVYSNLSMCHMKKKNWERVIECTDRALGINPNNEKAIFRKGKAQGELGFFEKAEKTLKEAIEKHPAEAPAINQELERIRQKEKEVKKKHDSKMRGFLSREKDILQPESKASHSDTAPAEKPEPAKIEEVGSDNEEDKSPVKETKHEEAKIEEVDDDDEKDAPGSSSKSAIPV
;
A
#
# COMPACT_ATOMS: atom_id res chain seq x y z
N MET A 1 -14.20 11.52 11.63
CA MET A 1 -13.12 10.71 12.26
C MET A 1 -13.14 10.77 13.79
N ARG A 2 -13.44 11.92 14.44
CA ARG A 2 -13.53 12.02 15.90
C ARG A 2 -14.56 11.05 16.51
N CYS A 3 -15.74 10.91 15.90
CA CYS A 3 -16.80 10.02 16.41
C CYS A 3 -16.38 8.53 16.43
N TYR A 4 -15.68 8.04 15.40
CA TYR A 4 -15.19 6.64 15.39
C TYR A 4 -14.14 6.38 16.47
N HIS A 5 -13.24 7.35 16.69
CA HIS A 5 -12.25 7.24 17.75
C HIS A 5 -12.92 7.21 19.13
N GLU A 6 -13.90 8.09 19.35
CA GLU A 6 -14.70 8.11 20.58
C GLU A 6 -15.46 6.79 20.79
N SER A 7 -16.14 6.27 19.77
CA SER A 7 -16.79 4.95 19.83
C SER A 7 -15.82 3.83 20.21
N LEU A 8 -14.62 3.82 19.64
CA LEU A 8 -13.59 2.83 20.01
C LEU A 8 -13.09 3.01 21.45
N LEU A 9 -13.04 4.24 21.97
CA LEU A 9 -12.70 4.49 23.37
C LEU A 9 -13.80 4.03 24.33
N TYR A 10 -15.09 4.21 23.97
CA TYR A 10 -16.21 3.67 24.74
C TYR A 10 -16.15 2.15 24.80
N PHE A 11 -15.88 1.50 23.66
CA PHE A 11 -15.74 0.03 23.62
C PHE A 11 -14.51 -0.49 24.37
N ARG A 12 -13.47 0.33 24.51
CA ARG A 12 -12.29 0.02 25.34
C ARG A 12 -12.45 0.44 26.81
N GLY A 13 -13.57 1.06 27.18
CA GLY A 13 -13.88 1.44 28.56
C GLY A 13 -13.17 2.70 29.08
N VAL A 14 -12.70 3.61 28.21
CA VAL A 14 -11.75 4.69 28.61
C VAL A 14 -12.41 6.06 28.86
N HIS A 15 -13.72 6.24 28.69
CA HIS A 15 -14.33 7.57 28.83
C HIS A 15 -14.77 7.93 30.26
N LYS A 16 -14.45 9.18 30.65
CA LYS A 16 -14.68 9.81 31.97
C LYS A 16 -16.16 9.76 32.38
N THR A 17 -16.50 8.85 33.30
CA THR A 17 -17.28 9.01 34.55
C THR A 17 -17.80 7.63 34.97
N GLN A 18 -16.98 6.86 35.68
CA GLN A 18 -17.44 5.84 36.62
C GLN A 18 -16.53 5.90 37.86
N PRO A 19 -17.08 5.84 39.09
CA PRO A 19 -16.27 5.79 40.29
C PRO A 19 -15.46 4.49 40.29
N MET A 20 -14.18 4.58 40.68
CA MET A 20 -13.27 3.44 40.78
C MET A 20 -13.90 2.32 41.61
N ALA A 21 -14.26 1.21 40.96
CA ALA A 21 -14.52 -0.05 41.63
C ALA A 21 -13.18 -0.72 41.98
N PRO A 22 -13.07 -1.40 43.13
CA PRO A 22 -11.80 -1.90 43.64
C PRO A 22 -11.19 -2.99 42.74
N SER A 23 -9.87 -2.99 42.68
CA SER A 23 -9.00 -3.91 41.95
C SER A 23 -9.35 -5.37 42.20
N VAL A 24 -9.79 -6.07 41.16
CA VAL A 24 -9.87 -7.54 41.13
C VAL A 24 -8.49 -8.08 40.72
N PRO A 25 -7.94 -9.09 41.43
CA PRO A 25 -6.57 -9.54 41.20
C PRO A 25 -6.41 -10.28 39.87
N GLU A 26 -5.24 -10.06 39.25
CA GLU A 26 -4.74 -10.78 38.08
C GLU A 26 -4.73 -12.29 38.32
N GLY A 27 -5.38 -13.03 37.44
CA GLY A 27 -5.36 -14.49 37.49
C GLY A 27 -6.62 -15.14 36.95
N THR A 28 -6.92 -14.96 35.66
CA THR A 28 -7.77 -15.92 34.93
C THR A 28 -7.26 -16.07 33.50
N THR A 29 -6.82 -17.29 33.21
CA THR A 29 -6.55 -17.86 31.88
C THR A 29 -7.64 -17.50 30.88
N PRO A 30 -7.35 -17.31 29.57
CA PRO A 30 -8.36 -16.88 28.61
C PRO A 30 -9.44 -17.96 28.44
N PRO A 31 -10.70 -17.76 28.87
CA PRO A 31 -11.77 -18.59 28.35
C PRO A 31 -12.01 -18.19 26.90
N GLU A 32 -12.31 -19.14 26.01
CA GLU A 32 -12.76 -18.86 24.65
C GLU A 32 -13.86 -17.80 24.69
N LYS A 33 -13.51 -16.57 24.30
CA LYS A 33 -14.41 -15.44 24.36
C LYS A 33 -15.52 -15.69 23.35
N LYS A 34 -16.73 -15.98 23.83
CA LYS A 34 -17.94 -15.76 23.04
C LYS A 34 -17.81 -14.34 22.48
N LYS A 35 -17.77 -14.21 21.14
CA LYS A 35 -17.70 -12.90 20.50
C LYS A 35 -18.81 -12.05 21.09
N THR A 36 -18.43 -11.08 21.89
CA THR A 36 -19.40 -10.27 22.61
C THR A 36 -20.06 -9.37 21.56
N GLU A 37 -21.34 -9.01 21.71
CA GLU A 37 -22.01 -8.06 20.80
C GLU A 37 -21.17 -6.78 20.56
N LEU A 38 -20.41 -6.41 21.59
CA LEU A 38 -19.38 -5.37 21.56
C LEU A 38 -18.28 -5.59 20.50
N GLU A 39 -17.71 -6.79 20.43
CA GLU A 39 -16.67 -7.13 19.47
C GLU A 39 -17.21 -7.12 18.03
N GLU A 40 -18.43 -7.62 17.82
CA GLU A 40 -19.10 -7.53 16.52
C GLU A 40 -19.34 -6.08 16.10
N LEU A 41 -19.73 -5.21 17.03
CA LEU A 41 -19.90 -3.78 16.75
C LEU A 41 -18.56 -3.09 16.48
N MET A 42 -17.51 -3.46 17.22
CA MET A 42 -16.14 -2.98 16.98
C MET A 42 -15.66 -3.37 15.58
N GLU A 43 -15.92 -4.60 15.14
CA GLU A 43 -15.59 -5.06 13.79
C GLU A 43 -16.25 -4.19 12.71
N LYS A 44 -17.55 -3.91 12.86
CA LYS A 44 -18.29 -3.02 11.95
C LYS A 44 -17.70 -1.61 11.94
N VAL A 45 -17.35 -1.08 13.12
CA VAL A 45 -16.72 0.25 13.25
C VAL A 45 -15.36 0.29 12.55
N TYR A 46 -14.49 -0.70 12.76
CA TYR A 46 -13.20 -0.77 12.08
C TYR A 46 -13.36 -0.94 10.56
N SER A 47 -14.34 -1.74 10.13
CA SER A 47 -14.70 -1.90 8.73
C SER A 47 -15.10 -0.55 8.11
N ASN A 48 -16.00 0.20 8.74
CA ASN A 48 -16.42 1.52 8.26
C ASN A 48 -15.29 2.56 8.29
N LEU A 49 -14.47 2.54 9.35
CA LEU A 49 -13.31 3.42 9.48
C LEU A 49 -12.28 3.17 8.37
N SER A 50 -12.05 1.90 7.99
CA SER A 50 -11.18 1.55 6.87
C SER A 50 -11.67 2.18 5.55
N MET A 51 -12.99 2.19 5.32
CA MET A 51 -13.58 2.81 4.13
C MET A 51 -13.40 4.33 4.14
N CYS A 52 -13.52 4.99 5.30
CA CYS A 52 -13.19 6.41 5.43
C CYS A 52 -11.72 6.67 5.10
N HIS A 53 -10.80 5.84 5.57
CA HIS A 53 -9.37 5.97 5.24
C HIS A 53 -9.06 5.71 3.77
N MET A 54 -9.77 4.79 3.11
CA MET A 54 -9.65 4.57 1.67
C MET A 54 -10.03 5.82 0.86
N LYS A 55 -11.13 6.51 1.22
CA LYS A 55 -11.52 7.76 0.57
C LYS A 55 -10.44 8.85 0.74
N LYS A 56 -9.76 8.87 1.88
CA LYS A 56 -8.65 9.78 2.17
C LYS A 56 -7.31 9.33 1.58
N LYS A 57 -7.25 8.18 0.88
CA LYS A 57 -6.03 7.56 0.34
C LYS A 57 -4.95 7.25 1.41
N ASN A 58 -5.35 7.08 2.67
CA ASN A 58 -4.43 6.75 3.76
C ASN A 58 -4.29 5.23 3.88
N TRP A 59 -3.60 4.60 2.92
CA TRP A 59 -3.56 3.15 2.75
C TRP A 59 -2.99 2.37 3.94
N GLU A 60 -1.98 2.92 4.62
CA GLU A 60 -1.40 2.30 5.82
C GLU A 60 -2.43 2.14 6.94
N ARG A 61 -3.20 3.20 7.21
CA ARG A 61 -4.29 3.13 8.20
C ARG A 61 -5.44 2.24 7.75
N VAL A 62 -5.67 2.08 6.45
CA VAL A 62 -6.64 1.09 5.96
C VAL A 62 -6.22 -0.30 6.40
N ILE A 63 -4.94 -0.66 6.21
CA ILE A 63 -4.41 -1.96 6.62
C ILE A 63 -4.52 -2.16 8.13
N GLU A 64 -4.16 -1.16 8.94
CA GLU A 64 -4.31 -1.26 10.40
C GLU A 64 -5.77 -1.47 10.83
N CYS A 65 -6.71 -0.75 10.22
CA CYS A 65 -8.13 -0.88 10.53
C CYS A 65 -8.68 -2.23 10.09
N THR A 66 -8.31 -2.70 8.89
CA THR A 66 -8.75 -4.00 8.40
C THR A 66 -8.12 -5.14 9.17
N ASP A 67 -6.85 -5.05 9.59
CA ASP A 67 -6.21 -6.06 10.44
C ASP A 67 -6.90 -6.18 11.80
N ARG A 68 -7.29 -5.05 12.41
CA ARG A 68 -8.09 -5.08 13.64
C ARG A 68 -9.48 -5.68 13.43
N ALA A 69 -10.12 -5.38 12.30
CA ALA A 69 -11.42 -5.98 11.96
C ALA A 69 -11.30 -7.50 11.74
N LEU A 70 -10.24 -7.95 11.05
CA LEU A 70 -9.97 -9.36 10.78
C LEU A 70 -9.53 -10.14 12.03
N GLY A 71 -8.86 -9.48 12.97
CA GLY A 71 -8.55 -10.08 14.27
C GLY A 71 -9.80 -10.40 15.09
N ILE A 72 -10.89 -9.66 14.90
CA ILE A 72 -12.19 -9.94 15.52
C ILE A 72 -13.01 -10.93 14.66
N ASN A 73 -13.11 -10.66 13.36
CA ASN A 73 -13.83 -11.49 12.40
C ASN A 73 -12.95 -11.85 11.20
N PRO A 74 -12.32 -13.03 11.20
CA PRO A 74 -11.43 -13.45 10.10
C PRO A 74 -12.16 -13.73 8.79
N ASN A 75 -13.50 -13.72 8.80
CA ASN A 75 -14.35 -13.97 7.64
C ASN A 75 -15.02 -12.71 7.09
N ASN A 76 -14.67 -11.50 7.57
CA ASN A 76 -15.25 -10.27 7.02
C ASN A 76 -14.75 -9.99 5.60
N GLU A 77 -15.58 -10.29 4.59
CA GLU A 77 -15.24 -10.13 3.16
C GLU A 77 -14.81 -8.70 2.82
N LYS A 78 -15.56 -7.71 3.33
CA LYS A 78 -15.29 -6.29 3.08
C LYS A 78 -13.92 -5.89 3.64
N ALA A 79 -13.55 -6.39 4.82
CA ALA A 79 -12.25 -6.09 5.41
C ALA A 79 -11.09 -6.72 4.62
N ILE A 80 -11.22 -7.98 4.19
CA ILE A 80 -10.19 -8.66 3.38
C ILE A 80 -10.01 -7.95 2.03
N PHE A 81 -11.11 -7.65 1.32
CA PHE A 81 -11.05 -6.95 0.05
C PHE A 81 -10.39 -5.57 0.16
N ARG A 82 -10.77 -4.78 1.17
CA ARG A 82 -10.17 -3.45 1.41
C ARG A 82 -8.70 -3.53 1.78
N LYS A 83 -8.28 -4.57 2.53
CA LYS A 83 -6.88 -4.85 2.85
C LYS A 83 -6.07 -5.12 1.59
N GLY A 84 -6.51 -6.05 0.74
CA GLY A 84 -5.83 -6.40 -0.50
C GLY A 84 -5.69 -5.19 -1.43
N LYS A 85 -6.76 -4.39 -1.56
CA LYS A 85 -6.74 -3.14 -2.32
C LYS A 85 -5.73 -2.13 -1.78
N ALA A 86 -5.71 -1.91 -0.47
CA ALA A 86 -4.75 -0.98 0.16
C ALA A 86 -3.30 -1.44 -0.01
N GLN A 87 -3.03 -2.75 0.08
CA GLN A 87 -1.70 -3.32 -0.19
C GLN A 87 -1.26 -3.08 -1.64
N GLY A 88 -2.17 -3.23 -2.60
CA GLY A 88 -1.89 -2.95 -4.02
C GLY A 88 -1.55 -1.48 -4.28
N GLU A 89 -2.21 -0.54 -3.58
CA GLU A 89 -1.91 0.89 -3.70
C GLU A 89 -0.60 1.29 -3.01
N LEU A 90 -0.15 0.55 -1.98
CA LEU A 90 1.18 0.73 -1.36
C LEU A 90 2.32 0.09 -2.16
N GLY A 91 2.02 -0.63 -3.25
CA GLY A 91 3.02 -1.33 -4.06
C GLY A 91 3.42 -2.71 -3.52
N PHE A 92 2.74 -3.22 -2.49
CA PHE A 92 2.93 -4.58 -1.99
C PHE A 92 2.14 -5.60 -2.84
N PHE A 93 2.47 -5.69 -4.13
CA PHE A 93 1.70 -6.45 -5.13
C PHE A 93 1.56 -7.93 -4.78
N GLU A 94 2.63 -8.60 -4.34
CA GLU A 94 2.60 -10.02 -3.96
C GLU A 94 1.66 -10.28 -2.77
N LYS A 95 1.72 -9.43 -1.73
CA LYS A 95 0.85 -9.54 -0.55
C LYS A 95 -0.60 -9.26 -0.90
N ALA A 96 -0.83 -8.29 -1.78
CA ALA A 96 -2.16 -7.96 -2.28
C ALA A 96 -2.79 -9.13 -3.04
N GLU A 97 -2.05 -9.75 -3.96
CA GLU A 97 -2.52 -10.93 -4.69
C GLU A 97 -2.88 -12.08 -3.76
N LYS A 98 -2.02 -12.38 -2.77
CA LYS A 98 -2.28 -13.45 -1.80
C LYS A 98 -3.56 -13.18 -1.01
N THR A 99 -3.71 -11.97 -0.48
CA THR A 99 -4.87 -11.57 0.31
C THR A 99 -6.17 -11.60 -0.51
N LEU A 100 -6.12 -11.19 -1.79
CA LEU A 100 -7.29 -11.23 -2.68
C LEU A 100 -7.63 -12.66 -3.12
N LYS A 101 -6.65 -13.55 -3.32
CA LYS A 101 -6.90 -14.97 -3.58
C LYS A 101 -7.57 -15.65 -2.39
N GLU A 102 -7.09 -15.39 -1.17
CA GLU A 102 -7.74 -15.86 0.06
C GLU A 102 -9.18 -15.30 0.19
N ALA A 103 -9.45 -14.08 -0.28
CA ALA A 103 -10.79 -13.51 -0.30
C ALA A 103 -11.73 -14.28 -1.24
N ILE A 104 -11.26 -14.66 -2.43
CA ILE A 104 -12.03 -15.45 -3.41
C ILE A 104 -12.35 -16.84 -2.86
N GLU A 105 -11.38 -17.49 -2.21
CA GLU A 105 -11.57 -18.83 -1.62
C GLU A 105 -12.63 -18.83 -0.51
N LYS A 106 -12.64 -17.78 0.32
CA LYS A 106 -13.63 -17.63 1.40
C LYS A 106 -15.00 -17.21 0.87
N HIS A 107 -15.03 -16.31 -0.11
CA HIS A 107 -16.22 -15.60 -0.56
C HIS A 107 -16.35 -15.63 -2.08
N PRO A 108 -16.82 -16.75 -2.66
CA PRO A 108 -16.88 -16.93 -4.11
C PRO A 108 -17.90 -16.00 -4.79
N ALA A 109 -18.87 -15.45 -4.05
CA ALA A 109 -19.87 -14.53 -4.58
C ALA A 109 -19.26 -13.21 -5.09
N GLU A 110 -18.24 -12.71 -4.40
CA GLU A 110 -17.55 -11.45 -4.73
C GLU A 110 -16.35 -11.67 -5.69
N ALA A 111 -16.12 -12.92 -6.11
CA ALA A 111 -14.99 -13.29 -6.98
C ALA A 111 -14.87 -12.43 -8.26
N PRO A 112 -15.96 -12.06 -8.97
CA PRO A 112 -15.85 -11.20 -10.15
C PRO A 112 -15.26 -9.82 -9.83
N ALA A 113 -15.70 -9.18 -8.74
CA ALA A 113 -15.20 -7.87 -8.32
C ALA A 113 -13.75 -7.94 -7.84
N ILE A 114 -13.40 -9.01 -7.12
CA ILE A 114 -12.04 -9.24 -6.64
C ILE A 114 -11.08 -9.50 -7.82
N ASN A 115 -11.50 -10.29 -8.81
CA ASN A 115 -10.71 -10.58 -10.00
C ASN A 115 -10.40 -9.32 -10.82
N GLN A 116 -11.35 -8.40 -10.95
CA GLN A 116 -11.13 -7.11 -11.62
C GLN A 116 -10.04 -6.28 -10.91
N GLU A 117 -10.07 -6.22 -9.58
CA GLU A 117 -9.03 -5.52 -8.81
C GLU A 117 -7.67 -6.24 -8.89
N LEU A 118 -7.67 -7.58 -8.94
CA LEU A 118 -6.44 -8.37 -9.11
C LEU A 118 -5.80 -8.11 -10.47
N GLU A 119 -6.59 -8.06 -11.54
CA GLU A 119 -6.11 -7.68 -12.88
C GLU A 119 -5.52 -6.26 -12.90
N ARG A 120 -6.20 -5.30 -12.26
CA ARG A 120 -5.69 -3.93 -12.11
C ARG A 120 -4.34 -3.89 -11.40
N ILE A 121 -4.18 -4.67 -10.32
CA ILE A 121 -2.92 -4.77 -9.56
C ILE A 121 -1.80 -5.35 -10.43
N ARG A 122 -2.06 -6.41 -11.20
CA ARG A 122 -1.10 -7.00 -12.14
C ARG A 122 -0.65 -6.03 -13.22
N GLN A 123 -1.57 -5.23 -13.75
CA GLN A 123 -1.23 -4.20 -14.73
C GLN A 123 -0.28 -3.14 -14.12
N LYS A 124 -0.59 -2.66 -12.91
CA LYS A 124 0.30 -1.73 -12.18
C LYS A 124 1.67 -2.33 -11.92
N GLU A 125 1.74 -3.58 -11.47
CA GLU A 125 3.00 -4.29 -11.24
C GLU A 125 3.83 -4.37 -12.52
N LYS A 126 3.21 -4.76 -13.64
CA LYS A 126 3.87 -4.81 -14.95
C LYS A 126 4.41 -3.46 -15.39
N GLU A 127 3.66 -2.37 -15.15
CA GLU A 127 4.13 -1.01 -15.46
C GLU A 127 5.32 -0.61 -14.59
N VAL A 128 5.27 -0.87 -13.28
CA VAL A 128 6.37 -0.59 -12.36
C VAL A 128 7.61 -1.38 -12.76
N LYS A 129 7.45 -2.67 -13.07
CA LYS A 129 8.53 -3.54 -13.55
C LYS A 129 9.12 -3.03 -14.87
N LYS A 130 8.28 -2.70 -15.86
CA LYS A 130 8.75 -2.16 -17.15
C LYS A 130 9.51 -0.83 -16.98
N LYS A 131 9.05 0.05 -16.09
CA LYS A 131 9.73 1.31 -15.76
C LYS A 131 11.07 1.04 -15.08
N HIS A 132 11.12 0.07 -14.16
CA HIS A 132 12.34 -0.36 -13.50
C HIS A 132 13.34 -0.93 -14.52
N ASP A 133 12.92 -1.88 -15.36
CA ASP A 133 13.75 -2.50 -16.40
C ASP A 133 14.27 -1.48 -17.41
N SER A 134 13.44 -0.51 -17.81
CA SER A 134 13.84 0.56 -18.74
C SER A 134 14.88 1.50 -18.12
N LYS A 135 14.74 1.83 -16.83
CA LYS A 135 15.73 2.64 -16.09
C LYS A 135 17.06 1.90 -15.95
N MET A 136 17.01 0.61 -15.63
CA MET A 136 18.20 -0.24 -15.56
C MET A 136 18.91 -0.32 -16.91
N ARG A 137 18.18 -0.57 -18.00
CA ARG A 137 18.76 -0.57 -19.36
C ARG A 137 19.44 0.76 -19.71
N GLY A 138 18.82 1.89 -19.37
CA GLY A 138 19.40 3.21 -19.60
C GLY A 138 20.69 3.45 -18.81
N PHE A 139 20.72 2.99 -17.55
CA PHE A 139 21.91 3.03 -16.70
C PHE A 139 23.06 2.19 -17.29
N LEU A 140 22.78 0.94 -17.68
CA LEU A 140 23.78 0.03 -18.26
C LEU A 140 24.32 0.52 -19.61
N SER A 141 23.47 1.10 -20.46
CA SER A 141 23.92 1.67 -21.75
C SER A 141 24.85 2.87 -21.56
N ARG A 142 24.56 3.74 -20.58
CA ARG A 142 25.41 4.90 -20.28
C ARG A 142 26.79 4.49 -19.76
N GLU A 143 26.86 3.46 -18.92
CA GLU A 143 28.12 2.96 -18.39
C GLU A 143 28.98 2.29 -19.47
N LYS A 144 28.35 1.61 -20.42
CA LYS A 144 29.04 1.05 -21.59
C LYS A 144 29.70 2.14 -22.46
N ASP A 145 29.06 3.29 -22.62
CA ASP A 145 29.63 4.42 -23.37
C ASP A 145 30.81 5.07 -22.63
N ILE A 146 30.80 5.07 -21.30
CA ILE A 146 31.91 5.59 -20.47
C ILE A 146 33.12 4.64 -20.47
N LEU A 147 32.87 3.33 -20.57
CA LEU A 147 33.93 2.31 -20.60
C LEU A 147 34.54 2.09 -22.00
N GLN A 148 33.97 2.70 -23.06
CA GLN A 148 34.48 2.58 -24.44
C GLN A 148 34.62 3.94 -25.17
N PRO A 149 35.40 4.92 -24.66
CA PRO A 149 35.66 6.16 -25.40
C PRO A 149 36.56 5.95 -26.64
N GLU A 150 37.36 4.88 -26.67
CA GLU A 150 38.45 4.69 -27.64
C GLU A 150 38.06 3.74 -28.81
N SER A 151 37.12 4.07 -29.69
CA SER A 151 37.02 3.32 -30.98
C SER A 151 36.38 4.02 -32.16
N LYS A 152 35.94 5.29 -32.05
CA LYS A 152 35.33 6.02 -33.16
C LYS A 152 35.89 7.43 -33.31
N ALA A 153 37.18 7.54 -33.58
CA ALA A 153 37.76 8.71 -34.21
C ALA A 153 38.71 8.32 -35.36
N SER A 154 38.37 8.79 -36.55
CA SER A 154 39.20 9.04 -37.74
C SER A 154 39.61 7.91 -38.69
N HIS A 155 39.14 8.05 -39.93
CA HIS A 155 39.82 7.62 -41.16
C HIS A 155 40.91 8.67 -41.53
N SER A 156 42.00 8.16 -42.12
CA SER A 156 43.01 8.79 -43.02
C SER A 156 43.77 10.04 -42.55
N ASP A 157 45.06 9.92 -42.21
CA ASP A 157 46.15 10.02 -43.19
C ASP A 157 47.55 9.76 -42.55
N THR A 158 48.35 8.98 -43.28
CA THR A 158 49.82 8.89 -43.44
C THR A 158 50.82 9.26 -42.31
N ALA A 159 51.74 8.31 -42.05
CA ALA A 159 52.94 8.31 -41.18
C ALA A 159 54.12 9.21 -41.70
N PRO A 160 55.33 9.30 -41.08
CA PRO A 160 55.88 8.48 -39.98
C PRO A 160 56.85 9.12 -38.94
N ALA A 161 57.11 8.31 -37.89
CA ALA A 161 58.38 8.10 -37.16
C ALA A 161 58.88 9.09 -36.08
N GLU A 162 58.93 8.60 -34.84
CA GLU A 162 60.18 8.51 -34.04
C GLU A 162 60.03 7.49 -32.88
N LYS A 163 61.04 6.64 -32.65
CA LYS A 163 61.24 5.73 -31.49
C LYS A 163 62.42 6.29 -30.68
N PRO A 164 62.49 6.14 -29.34
CA PRO A 164 62.98 4.89 -28.67
C PRO A 164 62.23 4.53 -27.36
N GLU A 165 61.88 3.26 -27.09
CA GLU A 165 62.59 2.20 -26.31
C GLU A 165 62.48 2.27 -24.75
N PRO A 166 62.59 1.14 -24.00
CA PRO A 166 61.56 0.70 -23.04
C PRO A 166 62.04 0.51 -21.59
N ALA A 167 61.15 0.51 -20.58
CA ALA A 167 61.39 -0.22 -19.32
C ALA A 167 60.17 -0.34 -18.37
N LYS A 168 59.95 -1.60 -17.95
CA LYS A 168 59.49 -2.10 -16.64
C LYS A 168 58.01 -2.01 -16.24
N ILE A 169 57.42 -3.21 -16.25
CA ILE A 169 56.25 -3.63 -15.49
C ILE A 169 56.77 -4.25 -14.19
N GLU A 170 56.26 -3.82 -13.04
CA GLU A 170 56.23 -4.63 -11.81
C GLU A 170 54.81 -4.60 -11.24
N GLU A 171 54.45 -5.73 -10.67
CA GLU A 171 53.12 -6.23 -10.38
C GLU A 171 52.68 -5.97 -8.92
N VAL A 172 51.35 -5.96 -8.73
CA VAL A 172 50.59 -6.57 -7.60
C VAL A 172 50.52 -5.87 -6.23
N GLY A 173 49.27 -5.84 -5.72
CA GLY A 173 48.87 -5.64 -4.31
C GLY A 173 47.54 -4.89 -4.22
N SER A 174 46.40 -5.55 -4.46
CA SER A 174 45.48 -6.14 -3.47
C SER A 174 44.97 -5.21 -2.34
N ASP A 175 43.65 -5.33 -2.14
CA ASP A 175 42.86 -5.04 -0.94
C ASP A 175 42.43 -3.58 -0.73
N ASN A 176 41.28 -3.25 -0.14
CA ASN A 176 39.91 -3.80 -0.06
C ASN A 176 39.12 -2.66 0.64
N GLU A 177 37.80 -2.63 0.46
CA GLU A 177 36.75 -1.98 1.29
C GLU A 177 37.12 -0.91 2.35
N GLU A 178 36.45 0.24 2.31
CA GLU A 178 35.39 0.51 3.30
C GLU A 178 34.52 1.73 2.92
N ASP A 179 33.23 1.45 2.95
CA ASP A 179 32.07 2.32 2.76
C ASP A 179 31.90 3.31 3.92
N LYS A 180 31.55 4.56 3.60
CA LYS A 180 30.74 5.43 4.46
C LYS A 180 30.19 6.62 3.67
N SER A 181 29.00 6.41 3.13
CA SER A 181 28.13 7.47 2.61
C SER A 181 27.43 8.23 3.77
N PRO A 182 27.38 9.58 3.79
CA PRO A 182 26.54 10.30 4.74
C PRO A 182 25.15 10.60 4.16
N VAL A 183 24.13 10.30 4.95
CA VAL A 183 22.71 10.61 4.73
C VAL A 183 22.49 12.13 4.72
N LYS A 184 21.78 12.66 3.71
CA LYS A 184 21.19 14.01 3.77
C LYS A 184 19.67 13.93 3.77
N GLU A 185 19.13 14.44 4.87
CA GLU A 185 17.72 14.77 5.08
C GLU A 185 17.22 15.76 4.02
N THR A 186 15.99 15.56 3.55
CA THR A 186 15.25 16.59 2.81
C THR A 186 13.86 16.76 3.39
N LYS A 187 13.58 18.01 3.78
CA LYS A 187 12.34 18.55 4.34
C LYS A 187 11.14 18.31 3.42
N HIS A 188 10.00 18.03 4.05
CA HIS A 188 8.68 18.07 3.40
C HIS A 188 8.19 19.51 3.29
N GLU A 189 7.73 19.89 2.10
CA GLU A 189 7.05 21.15 1.80
C GLU A 189 5.55 20.85 1.63
N GLU A 190 4.71 21.56 2.39
CA GLU A 190 3.28 21.38 2.50
C GLU A 190 2.54 21.88 1.24
N ALA A 191 1.70 21.04 0.66
CA ALA A 191 0.83 21.42 -0.46
C ALA A 191 -0.54 21.90 0.05
N LYS A 192 -0.86 23.14 -0.33
CA LYS A 192 -2.10 23.90 -0.12
C LYS A 192 -3.31 23.20 -0.75
N ILE A 193 -4.41 23.12 -0.01
CA ILE A 193 -5.70 22.56 -0.45
C ILE A 193 -6.55 23.73 -0.96
N GLU A 194 -7.00 23.66 -2.22
CA GLU A 194 -8.09 24.49 -2.75
C GLU A 194 -9.43 23.81 -2.41
N GLU A 195 -10.33 24.60 -1.81
CA GLU A 195 -11.72 24.22 -1.55
C GLU A 195 -12.51 24.30 -2.86
N VAL A 196 -13.22 23.21 -3.19
CA VAL A 196 -14.22 23.19 -4.25
C VAL A 196 -15.56 22.94 -3.58
N ASP A 197 -16.39 23.98 -3.60
CA ASP A 197 -17.80 23.96 -3.23
C ASP A 197 -18.58 23.26 -4.34
N ASP A 198 -19.24 22.15 -4.02
CA ASP A 198 -20.27 21.54 -4.88
C ASP A 198 -21.52 21.31 -4.04
N ASP A 199 -22.48 22.21 -4.23
CA ASP A 199 -23.87 22.12 -3.81
C ASP A 199 -24.54 20.92 -4.50
N ASP A 200 -25.05 19.99 -3.70
CA ASP A 200 -25.78 18.80 -4.14
C ASP A 200 -27.11 18.75 -3.37
N GLU A 201 -28.18 19.31 -3.94
CA GLU A 201 -29.55 19.12 -3.44
C GLU A 201 -30.40 18.36 -4.47
N LYS A 202 -30.70 17.12 -4.10
CA LYS A 202 -31.60 16.19 -4.78
C LYS A 202 -32.99 16.32 -4.22
N ASP A 203 -34.00 16.30 -5.08
CA ASP A 203 -35.36 15.92 -4.68
C ASP A 203 -36.04 15.04 -5.73
N ALA A 204 -36.30 13.78 -5.33
CA ALA A 204 -37.39 12.92 -5.82
C ALA A 204 -37.55 11.75 -4.82
N PRO A 205 -38.77 11.44 -4.37
CA PRO A 205 -39.46 10.30 -4.97
C PRO A 205 -41.00 10.39 -4.99
N GLY A 206 -41.63 9.69 -5.95
CA GLY A 206 -43.08 9.46 -5.94
C GLY A 206 -43.47 8.28 -6.84
N SER A 207 -43.53 7.07 -6.28
CA SER A 207 -44.14 5.91 -6.94
C SER A 207 -45.60 5.77 -6.49
N SER A 208 -46.55 6.02 -7.39
CA SER A 208 -47.97 5.72 -7.17
C SER A 208 -48.35 4.41 -7.84
N SER A 209 -48.74 3.43 -7.04
CA SER A 209 -49.39 2.18 -7.42
C SER A 209 -50.79 2.43 -8.01
N LYS A 210 -51.06 1.94 -9.23
CA LYS A 210 -52.42 1.83 -9.78
C LYS A 210 -52.89 0.38 -9.68
N SER A 211 -53.90 0.15 -8.84
CA SER A 211 -54.74 -1.05 -8.82
C SER A 211 -55.89 -0.86 -9.81
N ALA A 212 -56.02 -1.77 -10.78
CA ALA A 212 -57.15 -1.84 -11.70
C ALA A 212 -58.00 -3.09 -11.40
N ILE A 213 -59.29 -2.87 -11.19
CA ILE A 213 -60.35 -3.89 -11.15
C ILE A 213 -60.99 -3.92 -12.55
N PRO A 214 -61.48 -5.06 -13.03
CA PRO A 214 -62.66 -5.02 -13.89
C PRO A 214 -63.80 -5.93 -13.42
N VAL A 215 -64.97 -5.52 -13.89
CA VAL A 215 -66.36 -5.94 -13.64
C VAL A 215 -66.69 -7.28 -14.28
#